data_AF-A0A1W9TDG0-F1
#
_entry.id   AF-A0A1W9TDG0-F1
#
_cell.length_a   1.000
_cell.length_b   1.000
_cell.length_c   1.000
_cell.angle_alpha   90.00
_cell.angle_beta   90.00
_cell.angle_gamma   90.00
#
_symmetry.space_group_name_H-M   'P 1'
#
loop_
_entity.id
_entity.type
_entity.pdbx_description
1 polymer ?
#
loop_
_entity_poly.entity_id
_entity_poly.type
_entity_poly.pdbx_seq_one_letter_code
_entity_poly.pdbx_strand_id
1 'polypeptide(L)'
;MKITDVLLAIVVALCWGFNFVVIKIGLDSFPPIPLVLVSLIFEKGQVQALANISLTGWGAIFYTGLISTVLAYSLWGKLFQRYSPNVVAPFALLVPVFGILSSVVVLNETLSVFELTASCLVLAGLFFVVYGVRISEFVAARLNLR
;
A
#
# COMPACT_ATOMS: atom_id res chain seq x y z
N MET A 1 3.56 -21.43 4.57
CA MET A 1 2.46 -20.73 5.26
C MET A 1 1.35 -21.71 5.56
N LYS A 2 0.71 -21.59 6.73
CA LYS A 2 -0.51 -22.35 7.05
C LYS A 2 -1.70 -21.71 6.34
N ILE A 3 -2.80 -22.46 6.19
CA ILE A 3 -4.02 -21.93 5.56
C ILE A 3 -4.60 -20.72 6.30
N THR A 4 -4.45 -20.69 7.63
CA THR A 4 -4.86 -19.56 8.47
C THR A 4 -4.14 -18.28 8.10
N ASP A 5 -2.84 -18.35 7.79
CA ASP A 5 -2.04 -17.18 7.41
C ASP A 5 -2.51 -16.60 6.08
N VAL A 6 -2.91 -17.48 5.15
CA VAL A 6 -3.47 -17.10 3.85
C VAL A 6 -4.84 -16.41 4.02
N LEU A 7 -5.70 -16.97 4.87
CA LEU A 7 -7.00 -16.35 5.17
C LEU A 7 -6.84 -14.97 5.81
N LEU A 8 -5.89 -14.82 6.74
CA LEU A 8 -5.57 -13.52 7.33
C LEU A 8 -5.06 -12.53 6.27
N ALA A 9 -4.19 -12.96 5.36
CA ALA A 9 -3.70 -12.11 4.27
C ALA A 9 -4.83 -11.65 3.33
N ILE A 10 -5.81 -12.51 3.04
CA ILE A 10 -6.99 -12.15 2.25
C ILE A 10 -7.82 -11.10 2.99
N VAL A 11 -8.07 -11.29 4.30
CA VAL A 11 -8.81 -10.30 5.10
C VAL A 11 -8.10 -8.95 5.10
N VAL A 12 -6.77 -8.94 5.28
CA VAL A 12 -5.96 -7.72 5.19
C VAL A 12 -6.13 -7.05 3.83
N ALA A 13 -6.05 -7.81 2.73
CA ALA A 13 -6.22 -7.29 1.38
C ALA A 13 -7.62 -6.69 1.15
N LEU A 14 -8.66 -7.32 1.69
CA LEU A 14 -10.03 -6.81 1.61
C LEU A 14 -10.21 -5.51 2.41
N CYS A 15 -9.73 -5.48 3.65
CA CYS A 15 -9.78 -4.28 4.49
C CYS A 15 -9.02 -3.12 3.84
N TRP A 16 -7.85 -3.39 3.27
CA TRP A 16 -7.04 -2.38 2.62
C TRP A 16 -7.61 -1.95 1.26
N GLY A 17 -8.20 -2.86 0.48
CA GLY A 17 -8.88 -2.50 -0.77
C GLY A 17 -10.10 -1.60 -0.53
N PHE A 18 -10.89 -1.87 0.52
CA PHE A 18 -12.00 -1.01 0.91
C PHE A 18 -11.54 0.39 1.36
N ASN A 19 -10.34 0.49 1.92
CA ASN A 19 -9.77 1.76 2.37
C ASN A 19 -9.68 2.81 1.25
N PHE A 20 -9.42 2.43 0.00
CA PHE A 20 -9.40 3.37 -1.13
C PHE A 20 -10.74 4.09 -1.36
N VAL A 21 -11.84 3.38 -1.17
CA VAL A 21 -13.19 3.96 -1.26
C VAL A 21 -13.42 4.92 -0.10
N VAL A 22 -13.00 4.53 1.11
CA VAL A 22 -13.11 5.38 2.30
C VAL A 22 -12.27 6.65 2.16
N ILE A 23 -11.02 6.57 1.67
CA ILE A 23 -10.19 7.76 1.41
C ILE A 23 -10.88 8.70 0.42
N LYS A 24 -11.43 8.16 -0.68
CA LYS A 24 -12.12 8.96 -1.70
C LYS A 24 -13.32 9.72 -1.13
N ILE A 25 -14.05 9.11 -0.19
CA ILE A 25 -15.32 9.65 0.34
C ILE A 25 -15.12 10.46 1.63
N GLY A 26 -14.13 10.12 2.45
CA GLY A 26 -14.05 10.51 3.87
C GLY A 26 -12.75 11.17 4.31
N LEU A 27 -11.94 11.68 3.37
CA LEU A 27 -10.65 12.37 3.63
C LEU A 27 -10.72 13.45 4.73
N ASP A 28 -11.90 14.02 4.96
CA ASP A 28 -12.07 15.15 5.87
C ASP A 28 -12.52 14.75 7.30
N SER A 29 -12.77 13.47 7.60
CA SER A 29 -13.56 13.08 8.78
C SER A 29 -12.84 12.33 9.91
N PHE A 30 -11.56 11.99 9.79
CA PHE A 30 -10.85 11.23 10.84
C PHE A 30 -9.56 11.91 11.31
N PRO A 31 -9.64 12.82 12.31
CA PRO A 31 -8.45 13.31 12.99
C PRO A 31 -7.74 12.13 13.71
N PRO A 32 -6.42 12.19 13.94
CA PRO A 32 -5.68 11.13 14.65
C PRO A 32 -6.05 10.99 16.14
N ILE A 33 -6.85 11.91 16.68
CA ILE A 33 -7.22 11.99 18.11
C ILE A 33 -7.93 10.72 18.64
N PRO A 34 -8.90 10.11 17.94
CA PRO A 34 -9.55 8.88 18.41
C PRO A 34 -8.57 7.72 18.55
N LEU A 35 -7.52 7.64 17.71
CA LEU A 35 -6.51 6.58 17.81
C LEU A 35 -5.68 6.72 19.09
N VAL A 36 -5.35 7.96 19.49
CA VAL A 36 -4.65 8.22 20.76
C VAL A 36 -5.53 7.79 21.94
N LEU A 37 -6.82 8.10 21.91
CA LEU A 37 -7.75 7.69 22.98
C LEU A 37 -7.87 6.17 23.09
N VAL A 38 -7.96 5.46 21.97
CA VAL A 38 -7.97 4.00 21.96
C VAL A 38 -6.67 3.43 22.52
N SER A 39 -5.50 3.94 22.11
CA SER A 39 -4.21 3.52 22.68
C SER A 39 -4.17 3.73 24.20
N LEU A 40 -4.60 4.90 24.71
CA LEU A 40 -4.66 5.19 26.15
C LEU A 40 -5.57 4.24 26.94
N ILE A 41 -6.65 3.72 26.33
CA ILE A 41 -7.59 2.82 26.99
C ILE A 41 -7.06 1.38 27.01
N PHE A 42 -6.47 0.91 25.90
CA PHE A 42 -6.17 -0.51 25.70
C PHE A 42 -4.68 -0.87 25.88
N GLU A 43 -3.76 0.06 25.68
CA GLU A 43 -2.31 -0.19 25.79
C GLU A 43 -1.75 0.30 27.13
N LYS A 44 -0.81 -0.46 27.72
CA LYS A 44 -0.16 -0.14 28.99
C LYS A 44 1.37 -0.05 28.81
N GLY A 45 2.04 0.72 29.67
CA GLY A 45 3.51 0.86 29.64
C GLY A 45 4.05 1.90 28.66
N GLN A 46 3.16 2.67 28.03
CA GLN A 46 3.47 3.71 27.03
C GLN A 46 4.49 4.74 27.55
N VAL A 47 4.34 5.18 28.81
CA VAL A 47 5.22 6.16 29.45
C VAL A 47 6.63 5.60 29.61
N GLN A 48 6.77 4.37 30.11
CA GLN A 48 8.06 3.69 30.22
C GLN A 48 8.69 3.41 28.85
N ALA A 49 7.89 3.09 27.84
CA ALA A 49 8.36 2.87 26.48
C ALA A 49 8.92 4.18 25.86
N LEU A 50 8.23 5.31 26.06
CA LEU A 50 8.70 6.64 25.64
C LEU A 50 9.94 7.08 26.41
N ALA A 51 10.03 6.77 27.71
CA ALA A 51 11.19 7.14 28.53
C ALA A 51 12.48 6.40 28.12
N ASN A 52 12.36 5.18 27.57
CA ASN A 52 13.51 4.32 27.23
C ASN A 52 13.66 4.10 25.72
N ILE A 53 13.03 4.93 24.89
CA ILE A 53 13.03 4.73 23.45
C ILE A 53 14.44 4.91 22.86
N SER A 54 14.84 3.98 21.99
CA SER A 54 16.12 4.06 21.27
C SER A 54 16.03 4.98 20.05
N LEU A 55 17.17 5.36 19.47
CA LEU A 55 17.20 6.10 18.21
C LEU A 55 16.49 5.34 17.07
N THR A 56 16.63 4.01 17.04
CA THR A 56 15.91 3.13 16.11
C THR A 56 14.40 3.19 16.35
N GLY A 57 13.97 3.24 17.62
CA GLY A 57 12.56 3.42 17.98
C GLY A 57 12.00 4.75 17.49
N TRP A 58 12.74 5.85 17.67
CA TRP A 58 12.37 7.16 17.12
C TRP A 58 12.28 7.13 15.59
N GLY A 59 13.26 6.49 14.93
CA GLY A 59 13.24 6.30 13.48
C GLY A 59 12.03 5.51 13.00
N ALA A 60 11.64 4.46 13.73
CA ALA A 60 10.46 3.66 13.44
C ALA A 60 9.17 4.49 13.59
N ILE A 61 9.02 5.27 14.66
CA ILE A 61 7.85 6.16 14.85
C ILE A 61 7.78 7.20 13.73
N PHE A 62 8.91 7.85 13.43
CA PHE A 62 8.98 8.85 12.39
C PHE A 62 8.61 8.27 11.02
N TYR A 63 9.19 7.12 10.65
CA TYR A 63 8.91 6.49 9.38
C TYR A 63 7.47 5.97 9.29
N THR A 64 7.00 5.24 10.30
CA THR A 64 5.65 4.63 10.25
C THR A 64 4.54 5.67 10.38
N GLY A 65 4.71 6.65 11.27
CA GLY A 65 3.73 7.71 11.49
C GLY A 65 3.76 8.79 10.40
N LEU A 66 4.90 9.43 10.17
CA LEU A 66 4.95 10.58 9.27
C LEU A 66 5.06 10.19 7.80
N ILE A 67 5.96 9.27 7.47
CA ILE A 67 6.24 8.91 6.06
C ILE A 67 5.21 7.91 5.54
N SER A 68 5.10 6.75 6.19
CA SER A 68 4.25 5.64 5.74
C SER A 68 2.76 5.95 5.90
N THR A 69 2.38 6.72 6.93
CA THR A 69 0.98 7.08 7.17
C THR A 69 0.67 8.47 6.62
N VAL A 70 1.11 9.55 7.28
CA VAL A 70 0.65 10.91 6.94
C VAL A 70 0.96 11.28 5.49
N LEU A 71 2.22 11.14 5.05
CA LEU A 71 2.62 11.49 3.69
C LEU A 71 1.93 10.58 2.67
N ALA A 72 1.97 9.25 2.84
CA ALA A 72 1.37 8.33 1.90
C ALA A 72 -0.14 8.55 1.75
N TYR A 73 -0.89 8.63 2.85
CA TYR A 73 -2.34 8.88 2.81
C TYR A 73 -2.68 10.28 2.28
N SER A 74 -1.83 11.29 2.51
CA SER A 74 -2.00 12.61 1.89
C SER A 74 -1.84 12.57 0.37
N LEU A 75 -0.88 11.78 -0.13
CA LEU A 75 -0.66 11.60 -1.57
C LEU A 75 -1.79 10.78 -2.19
N TRP A 76 -2.19 9.67 -1.57
CA TRP A 76 -3.37 8.89 -1.98
C TRP A 76 -4.62 9.74 -1.99
N GLY A 77 -4.84 10.54 -0.95
CA GLY A 77 -5.96 11.46 -0.85
C GLY A 77 -6.00 12.46 -2.02
N LYS A 78 -4.87 13.11 -2.32
CA LYS A 78 -4.75 14.01 -3.49
C LYS A 78 -5.05 13.31 -4.81
N LEU A 79 -4.59 12.07 -4.99
CA LEU A 79 -4.85 11.30 -6.21
C LEU A 79 -6.32 10.90 -6.32
N PHE A 80 -6.93 10.40 -5.25
CA PHE A 80 -8.34 10.04 -5.25
C PHE A 80 -9.23 11.26 -5.40
N GLN A 81 -8.86 12.45 -4.93
CA GLN A 81 -9.64 13.67 -5.24
C GLN A 81 -9.74 13.92 -6.76
N ARG A 82 -8.70 13.58 -7.53
CA ARG A 82 -8.60 13.84 -8.98
C ARG A 82 -9.04 12.68 -9.87
N TYR A 83 -8.85 11.44 -9.42
CA TYR A 83 -9.07 10.22 -10.20
C TYR A 83 -9.97 9.23 -9.45
N SER A 84 -10.66 8.35 -10.18
CA SER A 84 -11.48 7.30 -9.57
C SER A 84 -10.61 6.19 -8.95
N PRO A 85 -11.12 5.43 -7.96
CA PRO A 85 -10.37 4.32 -7.38
C PRO A 85 -9.86 3.29 -8.39
N ASN A 86 -10.62 3.02 -9.45
CA ASN A 86 -10.24 2.07 -10.51
C ASN A 86 -8.96 2.49 -11.27
N VAL A 87 -8.62 3.77 -11.29
CA VAL A 87 -7.41 4.28 -11.96
C VAL A 87 -6.21 4.24 -11.02
N VAL A 88 -6.39 4.58 -9.74
CA VAL A 88 -5.27 4.73 -8.80
C VAL A 88 -4.95 3.44 -8.06
N ALA A 89 -5.96 2.64 -7.68
CA ALA A 89 -5.76 1.40 -6.91
C ALA A 89 -4.79 0.39 -7.56
N PRO A 90 -4.76 0.20 -8.90
CA PRO A 90 -3.79 -0.71 -9.52
C PRO A 90 -2.33 -0.38 -9.18
N PHE A 91 -1.98 0.90 -8.99
CA PHE A 91 -0.61 1.29 -8.62
C PHE A 91 -0.14 0.70 -7.28
N ALA A 92 -1.06 0.23 -6.44
CA ALA A 92 -0.71 -0.52 -5.24
C ALA A 92 -0.01 -1.86 -5.54
N LEU A 93 -0.11 -2.40 -6.76
CA LEU A 93 0.67 -3.55 -7.21
C LEU A 93 2.19 -3.29 -7.21
N LEU A 94 2.62 -2.04 -7.10
CA LEU A 94 4.03 -1.70 -6.88
C LEU A 94 4.51 -2.05 -5.46
N VAL A 95 3.61 -2.09 -4.47
CA VAL A 95 3.96 -2.39 -3.06
C VAL A 95 4.68 -3.73 -2.92
N PRO A 96 4.20 -4.88 -3.44
CA PRO A 96 4.93 -6.13 -3.34
C PRO A 96 6.29 -6.10 -4.06
N VAL A 97 6.40 -5.40 -5.19
CA VAL A 97 7.67 -5.26 -5.93
C VAL A 97 8.70 -4.50 -5.09
N PHE A 98 8.31 -3.34 -4.54
CA PHE A 98 9.19 -2.58 -3.65
C PHE A 98 9.47 -3.32 -2.34
N GLY A 99 8.50 -4.08 -1.82
CA GLY A 99 8.69 -4.92 -0.64
C GLY A 99 9.83 -5.92 -0.82
N ILE A 100 9.80 -6.69 -1.89
CA ILE A 100 10.86 -7.66 -2.23
C ILE A 100 12.19 -6.95 -2.48
N LEU A 101 12.22 -5.87 -3.27
CA LEU A 101 13.46 -5.13 -3.54
C LEU A 101 14.06 -4.55 -2.26
N SER A 102 13.21 -4.02 -1.37
CA SER A 102 13.66 -3.47 -0.10
C SER A 102 14.17 -4.56 0.86
N SER A 103 13.60 -5.77 0.83
CA SER A 103 14.08 -6.86 1.68
C SER A 103 15.48 -7.31 1.27
N VAL A 104 15.78 -7.34 -0.02
CA VAL A 104 17.15 -7.59 -0.52
C VAL A 104 18.12 -6.52 -0.05
N VAL A 105 17.76 -5.25 -0.18
CA VAL A 105 18.66 -4.13 0.13
C VAL A 105 18.86 -3.96 1.65
N VAL A 106 17.79 -4.12 2.44
CA VAL A 106 17.79 -3.78 3.87
C VAL A 106 18.06 -5.01 4.72
N LEU A 107 17.49 -6.16 4.37
CA LEU A 107 17.62 -7.41 5.13
C LEU A 107 18.70 -8.35 4.56
N ASN A 108 19.34 -7.98 3.44
CA ASN A 108 20.34 -8.80 2.73
C ASN A 108 19.79 -10.17 2.31
N GLU A 109 18.50 -10.24 1.99
CA GLU A 109 17.87 -11.44 1.46
C GLU A 109 18.29 -11.67 -0.01
N THR A 110 18.34 -12.93 -0.43
CA THR A 110 18.65 -13.28 -1.82
C THR A 110 17.38 -13.43 -2.64
N LEU A 111 17.30 -12.69 -3.74
CA LEU A 111 16.26 -12.84 -4.74
C LEU A 111 16.43 -14.13 -5.54
N SER A 112 15.43 -14.99 -5.50
CA SER A 112 15.33 -16.11 -6.44
C SER A 112 14.93 -15.60 -7.83
N VAL A 113 15.31 -16.37 -8.86
CA VAL A 113 14.87 -16.12 -10.24
C VAL A 113 13.34 -16.13 -10.35
N PHE A 114 12.67 -16.95 -9.54
CA PHE A 114 11.21 -17.05 -9.53
C PHE A 114 10.54 -15.79 -8.96
N GLU A 115 11.07 -15.21 -7.89
CA GLU A 115 10.55 -13.96 -7.34
C GLU A 115 10.76 -12.78 -8.30
N LEU A 116 11.87 -12.79 -9.04
CA LEU A 116 12.13 -11.80 -10.07
C LEU A 116 11.12 -11.91 -11.23
N THR A 117 10.88 -13.12 -11.74
CA THR A 117 9.90 -13.32 -12.83
C THR A 117 8.48 -13.04 -12.39
N ALA A 118 8.11 -13.41 -11.16
CA ALA A 118 6.81 -13.06 -10.57
C ALA A 118 6.65 -11.53 -10.43
N SER A 119 7.68 -10.82 -9.99
CA SER A 119 7.68 -9.35 -9.89
C SER A 119 7.50 -8.70 -11.27
N CYS A 120 8.20 -9.21 -12.30
CA CYS A 120 8.02 -8.77 -13.68
C CYS A 120 6.58 -9.00 -14.17
N LEU A 121 5.97 -10.15 -13.82
CA LEU A 121 4.59 -10.45 -14.17
C LEU A 121 3.59 -9.49 -13.50
N VAL A 122 3.81 -9.14 -12.22
CA VAL A 122 3.00 -8.14 -11.52
C VAL A 122 3.10 -6.77 -12.20
N LEU A 123 4.30 -6.35 -12.59
CA LEU A 123 4.51 -5.09 -13.34
C LEU A 123 3.84 -5.11 -14.72
N ALA A 124 3.92 -6.24 -15.44
CA ALA A 124 3.22 -6.41 -16.70
C ALA A 124 1.69 -6.34 -16.52
N GLY A 125 1.16 -7.01 -15.50
CA GLY A 125 -0.26 -6.92 -15.14
C GLY A 125 -0.69 -5.48 -14.84
N LEU A 126 0.08 -4.75 -14.04
CA LEU A 126 -0.15 -3.34 -13.77
C LEU A 126 -0.17 -2.50 -15.06
N PHE A 127 0.79 -2.71 -15.96
CA PHE A 127 0.85 -2.02 -17.24
C PHE A 127 -0.44 -2.24 -18.06
N PHE A 128 -0.91 -3.50 -18.16
CA PHE A 128 -2.15 -3.80 -18.86
C PHE A 128 -3.39 -3.21 -18.20
N VAL A 129 -3.46 -3.18 -16.87
CA VAL A 129 -4.59 -2.56 -16.17
C VAL A 129 -4.66 -1.06 -16.44
N VAL A 130 -3.51 -0.38 -16.48
CA VAL A 130 -3.45 1.09 -16.68
C VAL A 130 -3.63 1.49 -18.14
N TYR A 131 -3.04 0.73 -19.08
CA TYR A 131 -2.98 1.11 -20.50
C TYR A 131 -3.86 0.25 -21.43
N GLY A 132 -4.46 -0.82 -20.93
CA GLY A 132 -5.18 -1.82 -21.74
C GLY A 132 -6.28 -1.22 -22.62
N VAL A 133 -7.07 -0.28 -22.09
CA VAL A 133 -8.13 0.40 -22.86
C VAL A 133 -7.52 1.19 -24.03
N ARG A 134 -6.49 2.00 -23.78
CA ARG A 134 -5.80 2.76 -24.84
C ARG A 134 -5.14 1.87 -25.88
N ILE A 135 -4.57 0.74 -25.44
CA ILE A 135 -3.97 -0.26 -26.34
C ILE A 135 -5.06 -0.89 -27.22
N SER A 136 -6.21 -1.27 -26.64
CA SER A 136 -7.32 -1.84 -27.40
C SER A 136 -7.89 -0.85 -28.43
N GLU A 137 -8.04 0.43 -28.06
CA GLU A 137 -8.48 1.48 -28.97
C GLU A 137 -7.48 1.71 -30.11
N PHE A 138 -6.19 1.76 -29.79
CA PHE A 138 -5.12 1.89 -30.78
C PHE A 138 -5.08 0.71 -31.76
N VAL A 139 -5.22 -0.52 -31.25
CA VAL A 139 -5.24 -1.74 -32.06
C VAL A 139 -6.49 -1.80 -32.94
N ALA A 140 -7.67 -1.50 -32.39
CA ALA A 140 -8.92 -1.46 -33.14
C ALA A 140 -8.87 -0.41 -34.27
N ALA A 141 -8.33 0.78 -33.99
CA ALA A 141 -8.13 1.83 -34.99
C ALA A 141 -7.15 1.40 -36.10
N ARG A 142 -6.13 0.60 -35.80
CA ARG A 142 -5.16 0.10 -36.78
C ARG A 142 -5.71 -1.05 -37.63
N LEU A 143 -6.62 -1.84 -37.08
CA LEU A 143 -7.18 -3.03 -37.74
C LEU A 143 -8.50 -2.78 -38.49
N ASN A 144 -9.00 -1.54 -38.53
CA ASN A 144 -10.30 -1.18 -39.14
C ASN A 144 -11.49 -2.02 -38.60
N LEU A 145 -11.38 -2.50 -37.36
CA LEU A 145 -12.48 -3.15 -36.66
C LEU A 145 -13.38 -2.03 -36.12
N ARG A 146 -14.40 -1.65 -36.90
CA ARG A 146 -15.50 -0.79 -36.46
C ARG A 146 -16.63 -1.63 -35.91
#